data_AF-A0A0P1GS34-F1
#
_entry.id   AF-A0A0P1GS34-F1
#
_cell.length_a   1.000
_cell.length_b   1.000
_cell.length_c   1.000
_cell.angle_alpha   90.00
_cell.angle_beta   90.00
_cell.angle_gamma   90.00
#
_symmetry.space_group_name_H-M   'P 1'
#
loop_
_entity.id
_entity.type
_entity.pdbx_description
1 polymer ?
#
loop_
_entity_poly.entity_id
_entity_poly.type
_entity_poly.pdbx_seq_one_letter_code
_entity_poly.pdbx_strand_id
1 'polypeptide(L)'
;MLTTSVQKVANIILMARELGRAEGELRAFIDRMTEEEQADMVALMWIGRGSFEPEEWDEARDTAVAEATTPTADYLIGTPHLSDHLESGLEALGLSATDEEDELIRGG
;
A
#
# COMPACT_ATOMS: atom_id res chain seq x y z
N MET A 1 5.45 -6.33 -10.22
CA MET A 1 5.13 -7.04 -8.96
C MET A 1 5.96 -6.45 -7.83
N LEU A 2 5.32 -6.20 -6.68
CA LEU A 2 5.73 -5.30 -5.59
C LEU A 2 7.24 -5.22 -5.32
N THR A 3 7.77 -4.00 -5.30
CA THR A 3 9.11 -3.67 -4.81
C THR A 3 9.10 -3.50 -3.28
N THR A 4 7.95 -3.09 -2.74
CA THR A 4 7.66 -3.04 -1.29
C THR A 4 7.36 -4.43 -0.71
N SER A 5 7.74 -4.72 0.53
CA SER A 5 7.36 -5.96 1.22
C SER A 5 5.91 -5.94 1.73
N VAL A 6 5.23 -7.08 1.80
CA VAL A 6 3.84 -7.12 2.31
C VAL A 6 3.80 -6.70 3.78
N GLN A 7 4.86 -6.97 4.56
CA GLN A 7 5.00 -6.43 5.92
C GLN A 7 4.87 -4.89 6.01
N LYS A 8 5.45 -4.14 5.06
CA LYS A 8 5.30 -2.67 5.06
C LYS A 8 3.86 -2.26 4.76
N VAL A 9 3.20 -2.94 3.84
CA VAL A 9 1.77 -2.74 3.54
C VAL A 9 0.91 -3.02 4.77
N ALA A 10 1.17 -4.13 5.47
CA ALA A 10 0.48 -4.51 6.69
C ALA A 10 0.61 -3.46 7.80
N ASN A 11 1.81 -2.91 8.01
CA ASN A 11 2.02 -1.82 8.95
C ASN A 11 1.21 -0.57 8.59
N ILE A 12 1.15 -0.22 7.29
CA ILE A 12 0.36 0.90 6.80
C ILE A 12 -1.14 0.65 7.04
N ILE A 13 -1.64 -0.55 6.75
CA ILE A 13 -3.02 -0.95 7.02
C ILE A 13 -3.37 -0.78 8.51
N LEU A 14 -2.51 -1.26 9.41
CA LEU A 14 -2.72 -1.16 10.85
C LEU A 14 -2.80 0.31 11.30
N MET A 15 -1.88 1.16 10.86
CA MET A 15 -1.90 2.58 11.18
C MET A 15 -3.12 3.30 10.55
N ALA A 16 -3.51 2.92 9.33
CA ALA A 16 -4.65 3.49 8.61
C ALA A 16 -6.00 3.20 9.28
N ARG A 17 -6.15 2.03 9.94
CA ARG A 17 -7.35 1.71 10.74
C ARG A 17 -7.52 2.64 11.95
N GLU A 18 -6.44 3.31 12.36
CA GLU A 18 -6.38 4.11 13.58
C GLU A 18 -5.86 5.54 13.30
N LEU A 19 -6.17 6.07 12.11
CA LEU A 19 -5.70 7.37 11.62
C LEU A 19 -5.78 8.48 12.67
N GLY A 20 -6.89 8.59 13.40
CA GLY A 20 -7.05 9.64 14.42
C GLY A 20 -5.95 9.68 15.49
N ARG A 21 -5.27 8.56 15.77
CA ARG A 21 -4.14 8.47 16.70
C ARG A 21 -2.79 8.23 16.01
N ALA A 22 -2.78 7.63 14.83
CA ALA A 22 -1.58 7.18 14.14
C ALA A 22 -1.21 8.02 12.90
N GLU A 23 -1.97 9.07 12.54
CA GLU A 23 -1.75 9.85 11.32
C GLU A 23 -0.31 10.35 11.18
N GLY A 24 0.25 10.94 12.24
CA GLY A 24 1.62 11.47 12.22
C GLY A 24 2.68 10.39 12.02
N GLU A 25 2.45 9.20 12.58
CA GLU A 25 3.35 8.05 12.42
C GLU A 25 3.24 7.47 11.01
N LEU A 26 2.01 7.28 10.51
CA LEU A 26 1.74 6.81 9.15
C LEU A 26 2.37 7.73 8.11
N ARG A 27 2.17 9.04 8.25
CA ARG A 27 2.77 10.05 7.38
C ARG A 27 4.28 9.92 7.36
N ALA A 28 4.90 9.92 8.53
CA ALA A 28 6.35 9.82 8.64
C ALA A 28 6.88 8.47 8.15
N PHE A 29 6.07 7.41 8.19
CA PHE A 29 6.41 6.11 7.61
C PHE A 29 6.42 6.17 6.08
N ILE A 30 5.35 6.70 5.46
CA ILE A 30 5.24 6.85 4.00
C ILE A 30 6.32 7.79 3.46
N ASP A 31 6.59 8.90 4.13
CA ASP A 31 7.60 9.88 3.70
C ASP A 31 9.04 9.31 3.69
N ARG A 32 9.29 8.21 4.40
CA ARG A 32 10.59 7.52 4.41
C ARG A 32 10.71 6.40 3.37
N MET A 33 9.60 6.02 2.73
CA MET A 33 9.60 5.04 1.65
C MET A 33 10.24 5.63 0.40
N THR A 34 10.85 4.78 -0.43
CA THR A 34 11.36 5.22 -1.73
C THR A 34 10.21 5.62 -2.65
N GLU A 35 10.49 6.41 -3.70
CA GLU A 35 9.48 6.80 -4.69
C GLU A 35 8.80 5.57 -5.33
N GLU A 36 9.57 4.52 -5.60
CA GLU A 36 9.06 3.25 -6.12
C GLU A 36 8.14 2.54 -5.13
N GLU A 37 8.49 2.54 -3.84
CA GLU A 37 7.67 1.95 -2.80
C GLU A 37 6.37 2.75 -2.59
N GLN A 38 6.43 4.07 -2.69
CA GLN A 38 5.26 4.94 -2.63
C GLN A 38 4.33 4.71 -3.82
N ALA A 39 4.88 4.58 -5.04
CA ALA A 39 4.11 4.25 -6.23
C ALA A 39 3.42 2.88 -6.11
N ASP A 40 4.10 1.88 -5.56
CA ASP A 40 3.51 0.57 -5.27
C ASP A 40 2.29 0.69 -4.33
N MET A 41 2.35 1.53 -3.30
CA MET A 41 1.23 1.74 -2.37
C MET A 41 0.02 2.38 -3.06
N VAL A 42 0.26 3.34 -3.94
CA VAL A 42 -0.80 4.01 -4.71
C VAL A 42 -1.43 3.04 -5.71
N ALA A 43 -0.61 2.28 -6.46
CA ALA A 43 -1.09 1.27 -7.40
C ALA A 43 -1.90 0.18 -6.68
N LEU A 44 -1.41 -0.32 -5.55
CA LEU A 44 -2.11 -1.31 -4.74
C LEU A 44 -3.47 -0.80 -4.24
N MET A 45 -3.51 0.44 -3.74
CA MET A 45 -4.75 1.08 -3.31
C MET A 45 -5.74 1.23 -4.48
N TRP A 46 -5.27 1.61 -5.67
CA TRP A 46 -6.11 1.72 -6.85
C TRP A 46 -6.69 0.39 -7.30
N ILE A 47 -5.90 -0.69 -7.25
CA ILE A 47 -6.39 -2.05 -7.56
C ILE A 47 -7.46 -2.46 -6.55
N GLY A 48 -7.23 -2.30 -5.25
CA GLY A 48 -8.24 -2.63 -4.24
C GLY A 48 -9.47 -1.73 -4.24
N ARG A 49 -9.40 -0.55 -4.87
CA ARG A 49 -10.56 0.31 -5.17
C ARG A 49 -11.26 -0.05 -6.48
N GLY A 50 -10.68 -0.94 -7.29
CA GLY A 50 -11.19 -1.31 -8.62
C GLY A 50 -11.00 -0.22 -9.68
N SER A 51 -9.98 0.63 -9.53
CA SER A 51 -9.57 1.59 -10.57
C SER A 51 -8.68 0.98 -11.64
N PHE A 52 -7.97 -0.09 -11.28
CA PHE A 52 -7.19 -0.96 -12.16
C PHE A 52 -7.45 -2.40 -11.78
N GLU A 53 -7.29 -3.31 -12.74
CA GLU A 53 -7.29 -4.75 -12.49
C GLU A 53 -5.89 -5.22 -12.02
N PRO A 54 -5.77 -6.34 -11.29
CA PRO A 54 -4.48 -6.85 -10.84
C PRO A 54 -3.53 -7.20 -12.00
N GLU A 55 -4.05 -7.58 -13.17
CA GLU A 55 -3.25 -7.80 -14.38
C GLU A 55 -2.68 -6.49 -14.96
N GLU A 56 -3.22 -5.34 -14.59
CA GLU A 56 -2.80 -4.00 -15.03
C GLU A 56 -1.77 -3.38 -14.06
N TRP A 57 -1.15 -4.19 -13.19
CA TRP A 57 -0.20 -3.73 -12.16
C TRP A 57 0.87 -2.76 -12.69
N ASP A 58 1.53 -3.11 -13.79
CA ASP A 58 2.63 -2.29 -14.32
C ASP A 58 2.12 -0.93 -14.83
N GLU A 59 0.93 -0.90 -15.45
CA GLU A 59 0.28 0.34 -15.89
C GLU A 59 -0.16 1.21 -14.70
N ALA A 60 -0.75 0.59 -13.67
CA ALA A 60 -1.14 1.27 -12.45
C ALA A 60 0.07 1.91 -11.75
N ARG A 61 1.21 1.19 -11.71
CA ARG A 61 2.46 1.68 -11.11
C ARG A 61 3.07 2.81 -11.92
N ASP A 62 3.17 2.67 -13.25
CA ASP A 62 3.69 3.72 -14.12
C ASP A 62 2.84 5.00 -14.03
N THR A 63 1.51 4.82 -13.95
CA THR A 63 0.57 5.93 -13.73
C THR A 63 0.80 6.58 -12.37
N ALA A 64 0.99 5.79 -11.30
CA ALA A 64 1.26 6.31 -9.97
C ALA A 64 2.55 7.15 -9.92
N VAL A 65 3.61 6.71 -10.60
CA VAL A 65 4.86 7.48 -10.74
C VAL A 65 4.63 8.77 -11.53
N ALA A 66 3.90 8.70 -12.64
CA ALA A 66 3.64 9.86 -13.50
C ALA A 66 2.76 10.92 -12.82
N GLU A 67 1.81 10.50 -11.98
CA GLU A 67 0.85 11.38 -11.32
C GLU A 67 1.27 11.85 -9.91
N ALA A 68 2.46 11.47 -9.43
CA ALA A 68 3.01 11.82 -8.11
C ALA A 68 3.37 13.31 -7.94
N THR A 69 2.39 14.19 -8.16
CA THR A 69 2.50 15.66 -8.10
C THR A 69 2.15 16.23 -6.72
N THR A 70 1.56 15.42 -5.85
CA THR A 70 1.22 15.72 -4.45
C THR A 70 1.97 14.73 -3.56
N PRO A 71 2.40 15.11 -2.33
CA PRO A 71 3.03 14.15 -1.43
C PRO A 71 2.18 12.89 -1.26
N THR A 72 2.76 11.72 -1.50
CA THR A 72 2.02 10.45 -1.48
C THR A 72 1.34 10.21 -0.14
N ALA A 73 1.98 10.61 0.96
CA ALA A 73 1.39 10.51 2.28
C ALA A 73 0.07 11.30 2.39
N ASP A 74 -0.01 12.51 1.83
CA ASP A 74 -1.25 13.31 1.81
C ASP A 74 -2.34 12.63 1.00
N TYR A 75 -1.98 12.10 -0.18
CA TYR A 75 -2.93 11.43 -1.05
C TYR A 75 -3.51 10.15 -0.41
N LEU A 76 -2.65 9.30 0.16
CA LEU A 76 -3.07 8.08 0.81
C LEU A 76 -3.87 8.36 2.09
N ILE A 77 -3.39 9.23 2.97
CA ILE A 77 -4.11 9.59 4.22
C ILE A 77 -5.47 10.24 3.92
N GLY A 78 -5.54 11.04 2.85
CA GLY A 78 -6.79 11.66 2.41
C GLY A 78 -7.76 10.69 1.72
N THR A 79 -7.33 9.46 1.41
CA THR A 79 -8.17 8.45 0.76
C THR A 79 -9.09 7.78 1.78
N PRO A 80 -10.43 7.92 1.65
CA PRO A 80 -11.37 7.21 2.50
C PRO A 80 -11.17 5.69 2.39
N HIS A 81 -11.34 4.96 3.49
CA HIS A 81 -11.23 3.50 3.51
C HIS A 81 -9.88 2.97 3.00
N LEU A 82 -8.79 3.72 3.21
CA LEU A 82 -7.44 3.33 2.77
C LEU A 82 -7.07 1.90 3.20
N SER A 83 -7.32 1.54 4.47
CA SER A 83 -7.02 0.18 4.97
C SER A 83 -7.72 -0.89 4.14
N ASP A 84 -9.01 -0.69 3.87
CA ASP A 84 -9.86 -1.65 3.19
C ASP A 84 -9.40 -1.81 1.73
N HIS A 85 -9.05 -0.70 1.07
CA HIS A 85 -8.49 -0.74 -0.28
C HIS A 85 -7.13 -1.45 -0.34
N LEU A 86 -6.23 -1.22 0.61
CA LEU A 86 -4.94 -1.92 0.62
C LEU A 86 -5.11 -3.42 0.89
N GLU A 87 -6.03 -3.81 1.77
CA GLU A 87 -6.37 -5.21 2.03
C GLU A 87 -6.94 -5.90 0.79
N SER A 88 -7.93 -5.28 0.14
CA SER A 88 -8.50 -5.80 -1.12
C SER A 88 -7.46 -5.84 -2.25
N GLY A 89 -6.54 -4.88 -2.32
CA GLY A 89 -5.46 -4.87 -3.30
C GLY A 89 -4.49 -6.05 -3.10
N LEU A 90 -4.12 -6.35 -1.85
CA LEU A 90 -3.30 -7.53 -1.55
C LEU A 90 -4.02 -8.82 -1.96
N GLU A 91 -5.29 -8.96 -1.58
CA GLU A 91 -6.11 -10.14 -1.93
C GLU A 91 -6.22 -10.33 -3.45
N ALA A 92 -6.43 -9.24 -4.20
CA ALA A 92 -6.50 -9.26 -5.66
C ALA A 92 -5.21 -9.75 -6.33
N LEU A 93 -4.05 -9.49 -5.70
CA LEU A 93 -2.75 -9.98 -6.17
C LEU A 93 -2.41 -11.39 -5.65
N GLY A 94 -3.33 -12.04 -4.93
CA GLY A 94 -3.12 -13.34 -4.30
C GLY A 94 -2.13 -13.30 -3.13
N LEU A 95 -1.94 -12.12 -2.52
CA LEU A 95 -1.06 -11.89 -1.38
C LEU A 95 -1.89 -11.74 -0.10
N SER A 96 -1.30 -12.13 1.02
CA SER A 96 -1.94 -12.05 2.33
C SER A 96 -0.95 -11.47 3.33
N ALA A 97 -1.36 -10.37 3.98
CA ALA A 97 -0.57 -9.72 5.03
C ALA A 97 -0.28 -10.66 6.22
N THR A 98 -1.16 -11.63 6.45
CA THR A 98 -1.04 -12.65 7.50
C THR A 98 -0.16 -13.83 7.10
N ASP A 99 -0.09 -14.20 5.82
CA ASP A 99 0.65 -15.40 5.39
C ASP A 99 2.16 -15.13 5.27
N GLU A 100 2.57 -13.90 4.98
CA GLU A 100 3.99 -13.51 4.96
C GLU A 100 4.64 -13.60 6.36
N GLU A 101 3.86 -13.38 7.43
CA GLU A 101 4.30 -13.55 8.82
C GLU A 101 4.62 -15.03 9.13
N ASP A 102 3.84 -15.95 8.55
CA ASP A 102 3.94 -17.40 8.75
C ASP A 102 5.15 -18.02 8.02
N GLU A 103 5.54 -17.44 6.88
CA GLU A 103 6.73 -17.87 6.10
C GLU A 103 8.04 -17.41 6.77
N LEU A 104 8.07 -16.20 7.35
CA LEU A 104 9.21 -15.70 8.13
C LEU A 104 9.44 -16.50 9.43
N ILE A 105 8.37 -16.98 10.06
CA ILE A 105 8.46 -17.81 11.28
C ILE A 105 8.91 -19.25 10.97
N ARG A 106 8.53 -19.82 9.82
CA ARG A 106 8.97 -21.18 9.41
C ARG A 106 10.37 -21.23 8.80
N GLY A 107 10.90 -20.11 8.33
CA GLY A 107 12.23 -20.00 7.72
C GLY A 107 13.40 -19.72 8.66
N GLY A 108 13.16 -19.66 9.98
CA GLY A 108 14.17 -19.35 11.02
C GLY A 108 14.87 -20.57 11.63
#